data_AF-A0A450YCC2-F1
#
_entry.id   AF-A0A450YCC2-F1
#
_cell.length_a   1.000
_cell.length_b   1.000
_cell.length_c   1.000
_cell.angle_alpha   90.00
_cell.angle_beta   90.00
_cell.angle_gamma   90.00
#
_symmetry.space_group_name_H-M   'P 1'
#
loop_
_entity.id
_entity.type
_entity.pdbx_description
1 polymer ?
#
loop_
_entity_poly.entity_id
_entity_poly.type
_entity_poly.pdbx_seq_one_letter_code
_entity_poly.pdbx_strand_id
1 'polypeptide(L)'
;MDGTQELTKALGHFGKKLPADQAKIISLRLETAMRNNTNPVMLARLGEALSNFGEKLPTSQAKAAALRLEMAMEKNSNLWSLSRLGAALASLCERLPVEQSKLIALRLEATLEASLDKIDNPSHREQVVKALISLQWELPADVVRESALSLIEKMRENYSVAMKVDYGKELLTLGGKLSADLARIGASQLVAAMGKTTDSSYLHQLRKIVGGLGKGLPPRMAPKQSPRS
;
A
#
# COMPACT_ATOMS: atom_id res chain seq x y z
N MET A 1 8.65 -30.28 4.88
CA MET A 1 8.98 -28.84 4.99
C MET A 1 10.03 -28.54 3.92
N ASP A 2 9.75 -27.58 3.04
CA ASP A 2 10.62 -27.25 1.90
C ASP A 2 11.87 -26.49 2.39
N GLY A 3 13.06 -26.96 2.01
CA GLY A 3 14.35 -26.39 2.45
C GLY A 3 14.52 -24.91 2.10
N THR A 4 13.77 -24.40 1.12
CA THR A 4 13.72 -22.96 0.82
C THR A 4 13.05 -22.13 1.92
N GLN A 5 12.09 -22.66 2.67
CA GLN A 5 11.45 -21.94 3.79
C GLN A 5 12.41 -21.74 4.96
N GLU A 6 13.15 -22.79 5.34
CA GLU A 6 14.13 -22.71 6.42
C GLU A 6 15.28 -21.79 6.04
N LEU A 7 15.71 -21.81 4.76
CA LEU A 7 16.71 -20.87 4.26
C LEU A 7 16.22 -19.41 4.34
N THR A 8 14.97 -19.14 3.94
CA THR A 8 14.39 -17.79 3.99
C THR A 8 14.33 -17.27 5.44
N LYS A 9 13.88 -18.11 6.38
CA LYS A 9 13.83 -17.75 7.81
C LYS A 9 15.23 -17.52 8.38
N ALA A 10 16.17 -18.40 8.08
CA ALA A 10 17.56 -18.27 8.52
C ALA A 10 18.19 -16.98 7.97
N LEU A 11 17.96 -16.66 6.70
CA LEU A 11 18.45 -15.43 6.09
C LEU A 11 17.77 -14.18 6.66
N GLY A 12 16.50 -14.26 7.06
CA GLY A 12 15.86 -13.18 7.82
C GLY A 12 16.52 -12.92 9.17
N HIS A 13 16.94 -13.99 9.86
CA HIS A 13 17.56 -13.90 11.19
C HIS A 13 19.04 -13.46 11.14
N PHE A 14 19.77 -13.85 10.09
CA PHE A 14 21.20 -13.58 9.95
C PHE A 14 21.55 -12.48 8.93
N GLY A 15 20.58 -12.01 8.14
CA GLY A 15 20.76 -11.06 7.04
C GLY A 15 21.52 -9.80 7.42
N LYS A 16 21.14 -9.17 8.53
CA LYS A 16 21.81 -7.97 9.05
C LYS A 16 23.22 -8.25 9.59
N LYS A 17 23.50 -9.48 10.01
CA LYS A 17 24.78 -9.92 10.62
C LYS A 17 25.79 -10.46 9.61
N LEU A 18 25.38 -10.74 8.37
CA LEU A 18 26.25 -11.24 7.32
C LEU A 18 27.31 -10.19 6.89
N PRO A 19 28.57 -10.59 6.65
CA PRO A 19 29.55 -9.73 5.96
C PRO A 19 29.04 -9.30 4.57
N ALA A 20 29.44 -8.11 4.12
CA ALA A 20 28.95 -7.53 2.85
C ALA A 20 29.22 -8.43 1.64
N ASP A 21 30.38 -9.08 1.57
CA ASP A 21 30.72 -10.00 0.47
C ASP A 21 29.83 -11.24 0.44
N GLN A 22 29.47 -11.76 1.62
CA GLN A 22 28.56 -12.90 1.72
C GLN A 22 27.12 -12.47 1.39
N ALA A 23 26.67 -11.28 1.82
CA ALA A 23 25.38 -10.72 1.45
C ALA A 23 25.25 -10.58 -0.07
N LYS A 24 26.32 -10.13 -0.76
CA LYS A 24 26.36 -10.05 -2.22
C LYS A 24 26.20 -11.42 -2.88
N ILE A 25 26.97 -12.43 -2.46
CA ILE A 25 26.88 -13.79 -3.00
C ILE A 25 25.48 -14.39 -2.77
N ILE A 26 24.93 -14.25 -1.57
CA ILE A 26 23.61 -14.80 -1.24
C ILE A 26 22.51 -14.07 -2.01
N SER A 27 22.58 -12.74 -2.13
CA SER A 27 21.60 -11.96 -2.90
C SER A 27 21.55 -12.39 -4.37
N LEU A 28 22.68 -12.71 -5.01
CA LEU A 28 22.73 -13.27 -6.37
C LEU A 28 22.05 -14.64 -6.47
N ARG A 29 22.23 -15.50 -5.46
CA ARG A 29 21.56 -16.81 -5.40
C ARG A 29 20.05 -16.67 -5.22
N LEU A 30 19.60 -15.75 -4.34
CA LEU A 30 18.18 -15.46 -4.15
C LEU A 30 17.55 -14.86 -5.41
N GLU A 31 18.23 -13.94 -6.08
CA GLU A 31 17.78 -13.39 -7.37
C GLU A 31 17.61 -14.50 -8.42
N THR A 32 18.57 -15.42 -8.51
CA THR A 32 18.49 -16.58 -9.40
C THR A 32 17.32 -17.49 -9.03
N ALA A 33 17.09 -17.74 -7.73
CA ALA A 33 15.94 -18.49 -7.26
C ALA A 33 14.61 -17.80 -7.63
N MET A 34 14.52 -16.48 -7.49
CA MET A 34 13.35 -15.70 -7.89
C MET A 34 13.12 -15.75 -9.41
N ARG A 35 14.18 -15.73 -10.22
CA ARG A 35 14.08 -15.87 -11.68
C ARG A 35 13.47 -17.21 -12.08
N ASN A 36 13.85 -18.29 -11.38
CA ASN A 36 13.42 -19.65 -11.69
C ASN A 36 12.10 -20.06 -11.01
N ASN A 37 11.49 -19.19 -10.19
CA ASN A 37 10.28 -19.50 -9.46
C ASN A 37 9.10 -18.69 -9.99
N THR A 38 7.94 -19.32 -10.13
CA THR A 38 6.69 -18.67 -10.54
C THR A 38 5.65 -18.60 -9.42
N ASN A 39 5.89 -19.28 -8.29
CA ASN A 39 4.99 -19.28 -7.15
C ASN A 39 5.04 -17.91 -6.44
N PRO A 40 3.93 -17.16 -6.39
CA PRO A 40 3.92 -15.81 -5.86
C PRO A 40 4.20 -15.75 -4.35
N VAL A 41 3.80 -16.77 -3.59
CA VAL A 41 4.06 -16.86 -2.15
C VAL A 41 5.55 -17.07 -1.90
N MET A 42 6.21 -17.86 -2.75
CA MET A 42 7.66 -18.06 -2.67
C MET A 42 8.41 -16.80 -3.10
N LEU A 43 7.96 -16.14 -4.17
CA LEU A 43 8.55 -14.87 -4.60
C LEU A 43 8.49 -13.80 -3.52
N ALA A 44 7.34 -13.63 -2.85
CA ALA A 44 7.20 -12.71 -1.73
C ALA A 44 8.21 -13.01 -0.60
N ARG A 45 8.36 -14.29 -0.24
CA ARG A 45 9.32 -14.73 0.78
C ARG A 45 10.77 -14.46 0.38
N LEU A 46 11.14 -14.72 -0.86
CA LEU A 46 12.48 -14.43 -1.37
C LEU A 46 12.76 -12.92 -1.40
N GLY A 47 11.77 -12.10 -1.74
CA GLY A 47 11.85 -10.64 -1.65
C GLY A 47 12.05 -10.15 -0.22
N GLU A 48 11.32 -10.72 0.75
CA GLU A 48 11.48 -10.43 2.18
C GLU A 48 12.86 -10.89 2.72
N ALA A 49 13.38 -12.03 2.26
CA ALA A 49 14.74 -12.44 2.61
C ALA A 49 15.79 -11.47 2.06
N LEU A 50 15.58 -10.92 0.86
CA LEU A 50 16.48 -9.91 0.28
C LEU A 50 16.44 -8.59 1.06
N SER A 51 15.27 -8.10 1.46
CA SER A 51 15.16 -6.86 2.24
C SER A 51 15.86 -6.95 3.59
N ASN A 52 15.94 -8.14 4.19
CA ASN A 52 16.66 -8.38 5.45
C ASN A 52 18.18 -8.14 5.39
N PHE A 53 18.78 -8.05 4.19
CA PHE A 53 20.18 -7.62 4.05
C PHE A 53 20.35 -6.11 4.24
N GLY A 54 19.27 -5.32 4.22
CA GLY A 54 19.29 -3.87 4.46
C GLY A 54 20.33 -3.16 3.59
N GLU A 55 21.19 -2.35 4.22
CA GLU A 55 22.24 -1.59 3.54
C GLU A 55 23.26 -2.45 2.76
N LYS A 56 23.39 -3.73 3.13
CA LYS A 56 24.31 -4.67 2.46
C LYS A 56 23.72 -5.26 1.19
N LEU A 57 22.42 -5.05 0.93
CA LEU A 57 21.80 -5.40 -0.33
C LEU A 57 22.28 -4.43 -1.42
N PRO A 58 22.95 -4.91 -2.49
CA PRO A 58 23.31 -4.02 -3.58
C PRO A 58 22.06 -3.60 -4.37
N THR A 59 22.02 -2.34 -4.77
CA THR A 59 20.86 -1.72 -5.43
C THR A 59 20.44 -2.44 -6.71
N SER A 60 21.39 -3.01 -7.46
CA SER A 60 21.10 -3.83 -8.64
C SER A 60 20.23 -5.05 -8.33
N GLN A 61 20.48 -5.72 -7.20
CA GLN A 61 19.72 -6.90 -6.77
C GLN A 61 18.37 -6.49 -6.22
N ALA A 62 18.29 -5.39 -5.46
CA ALA A 62 17.01 -4.82 -5.03
C ALA A 62 16.11 -4.51 -6.24
N LYS A 63 16.68 -3.92 -7.29
CA LYS A 63 15.98 -3.59 -8.53
C LYS A 63 15.50 -4.83 -9.27
N ALA A 64 16.36 -5.84 -9.43
CA ALA A 64 15.99 -7.09 -10.10
C ALA A 64 14.88 -7.84 -9.35
N ALA A 65 14.96 -7.88 -8.01
CA ALA A 65 13.94 -8.50 -7.17
C ALA A 65 12.61 -7.75 -7.25
N ALA A 66 12.63 -6.42 -7.19
CA ALA A 66 11.44 -5.60 -7.32
C ALA A 66 10.72 -5.83 -8.66
N LEU A 67 11.45 -5.78 -9.77
CA LEU A 67 10.89 -6.10 -11.10
C LEU A 67 10.26 -7.49 -11.15
N ARG A 68 10.90 -8.48 -10.51
CA ARG A 68 10.39 -9.85 -10.51
C ARG A 68 9.10 -9.98 -9.70
N LEU A 69 8.98 -9.26 -8.58
CA LEU A 69 7.77 -9.19 -7.77
C LEU A 69 6.64 -8.47 -8.53
N GLU A 70 6.93 -7.34 -9.19
CA GLU A 70 5.95 -6.64 -10.04
C GLU A 70 5.37 -7.58 -11.11
N MET A 71 6.22 -8.27 -11.88
CA MET A 71 5.76 -9.24 -12.88
C MET A 71 4.94 -10.39 -12.29
N ALA A 72 5.20 -10.75 -11.02
CA ALA A 72 4.42 -11.77 -10.32
C ALA A 72 3.05 -11.24 -9.90
N MET A 73 2.96 -9.96 -9.56
CA MET A 73 1.70 -9.29 -9.22
C MET A 73 0.81 -9.13 -10.44
N GLU A 74 1.36 -8.69 -11.57
CA GLU A 74 0.61 -8.54 -12.84
C GLU A 74 -0.07 -9.84 -13.28
N LYS A 75 0.57 -10.98 -13.00
CA LYS A 75 0.09 -12.31 -13.40
C LYS A 75 -0.77 -13.00 -12.35
N ASN A 76 -1.03 -12.36 -11.21
CA ASN A 76 -1.66 -13.01 -10.08
C ASN A 76 -2.88 -12.24 -9.58
N SER A 77 -4.03 -12.90 -9.55
CA SER A 77 -5.27 -12.32 -9.02
C SER A 77 -5.55 -12.71 -7.57
N ASN A 78 -4.71 -13.56 -6.96
CA ASN A 78 -4.90 -14.00 -5.58
C ASN A 78 -4.47 -12.88 -4.61
N LEU A 79 -5.44 -12.34 -3.88
CA LEU A 79 -5.27 -11.17 -3.00
C LEU A 79 -4.29 -11.40 -1.86
N TRP A 80 -4.33 -12.59 -1.25
CA TRP A 80 -3.39 -12.95 -0.19
C TRP A 80 -1.95 -12.94 -0.72
N SER A 81 -1.77 -13.42 -1.94
CA SER A 81 -0.47 -13.40 -2.60
C SER A 81 -0.06 -11.98 -3.02
N LEU A 82 -0.98 -11.18 -3.57
CA LEU A 82 -0.73 -9.78 -3.94
C LEU A 82 -0.32 -8.94 -2.72
N SER A 83 -1.00 -9.12 -1.59
CA SER A 83 -0.66 -8.46 -0.33
C SER A 83 0.77 -8.80 0.12
N ARG A 84 1.15 -10.09 0.06
CA ARG A 84 2.50 -10.52 0.43
C ARG A 84 3.57 -10.03 -0.54
N LEU A 85 3.29 -10.07 -1.84
CA LEU A 85 4.18 -9.56 -2.88
C LEU A 85 4.39 -8.05 -2.71
N GLY A 86 3.31 -7.31 -2.43
CA GLY A 86 3.36 -5.88 -2.13
C GLY A 86 4.20 -5.57 -0.89
N ALA A 87 3.99 -6.30 0.22
CA ALA A 87 4.78 -6.07 1.44
C ALA A 87 6.28 -6.32 1.23
N ALA A 88 6.63 -7.36 0.47
CA ALA A 88 8.01 -7.64 0.08
C ALA A 88 8.58 -6.52 -0.82
N LEU A 89 7.77 -5.98 -1.74
CA LEU A 89 8.15 -4.84 -2.59
C LEU A 89 8.40 -3.57 -1.77
N ALA A 90 7.51 -3.22 -0.84
CA ALA A 90 7.68 -2.06 0.04
C ALA A 90 8.98 -2.16 0.85
N SER A 91 9.27 -3.35 1.39
CA SER A 91 10.52 -3.59 2.12
C SER A 91 11.77 -3.42 1.25
N LEU A 92 11.68 -3.66 -0.06
CA LEU A 92 12.78 -3.44 -1.01
C LEU A 92 12.90 -1.96 -1.44
N CYS A 93 11.83 -1.17 -1.32
CA CYS A 93 11.81 0.24 -1.71
C CYS A 93 12.76 1.11 -0.88
N GLU A 94 13.09 0.70 0.35
CA GLU A 94 14.15 1.32 1.16
C GLU A 94 15.54 1.31 0.48
N ARG A 95 15.73 0.42 -0.51
CA ARG A 95 17.01 0.20 -1.22
C ARG A 95 17.00 0.73 -2.65
N LEU A 96 15.88 1.27 -3.11
CA LEU A 96 15.71 1.78 -4.46
C LEU A 96 15.80 3.32 -4.49
N PRO A 97 16.21 3.91 -5.63
CA PRO A 97 16.09 5.35 -5.82
C PRO A 97 14.65 5.80 -5.57
N VAL A 98 14.48 6.94 -4.91
CA VAL A 98 13.18 7.49 -4.50
C VAL A 98 12.16 7.40 -5.64
N GLU A 99 12.49 7.90 -6.84
CA GLU A 99 11.61 7.88 -8.01
C GLU A 99 11.14 6.48 -8.42
N GLN A 100 11.99 5.47 -8.28
CA GLN A 100 11.64 4.10 -8.59
C GLN A 100 10.73 3.51 -7.50
N SER A 101 10.98 3.82 -6.23
CA SER A 101 10.10 3.46 -5.11
C SER A 101 8.71 4.08 -5.27
N LYS A 102 8.61 5.33 -5.74
CA LYS A 102 7.31 5.98 -6.05
C LYS A 102 6.55 5.20 -7.12
N LEU A 103 7.21 4.91 -8.24
CA LEU A 103 6.58 4.22 -9.36
C LEU A 103 6.05 2.84 -8.97
N ILE A 104 6.83 2.09 -8.19
CA ILE A 104 6.44 0.77 -7.67
C ILE A 104 5.23 0.91 -6.73
N ALA A 105 5.26 1.87 -5.82
CA ALA A 105 4.18 2.11 -4.86
C ALA A 105 2.85 2.43 -5.57
N LEU A 106 2.88 3.35 -6.54
CA LEU A 106 1.68 3.73 -7.30
C LEU A 106 1.13 2.58 -8.14
N ARG A 107 2.00 1.76 -8.75
CA ARG A 107 1.59 0.58 -9.52
C ARG A 107 0.99 -0.51 -8.64
N LEU A 108 1.57 -0.70 -7.47
CA LEU A 108 1.10 -1.64 -6.46
C LEU A 108 -0.27 -1.24 -5.94
N GLU A 109 -0.45 0.04 -5.63
CA GLU A 109 -1.75 0.63 -5.29
C GLU A 109 -2.76 0.39 -6.41
N ALA A 110 -2.45 0.78 -7.64
CA ALA A 110 -3.33 0.56 -8.79
C ALA A 110 -3.71 -0.91 -8.99
N THR A 111 -2.78 -1.85 -8.77
CA THR A 111 -3.03 -3.29 -8.91
C THR A 111 -3.98 -3.82 -7.82
N LEU A 112 -3.76 -3.40 -6.58
CA LEU A 112 -4.59 -3.77 -5.44
C LEU A 112 -5.98 -3.12 -5.56
N GLU A 113 -6.06 -1.86 -5.96
CA GLU A 113 -7.33 -1.18 -6.23
C GLU A 113 -8.10 -1.82 -7.39
N ALA A 114 -7.45 -2.15 -8.51
CA ALA A 114 -8.08 -2.88 -9.62
C ALA A 114 -8.55 -4.29 -9.19
N SER A 115 -8.05 -4.80 -8.08
CA SER A 115 -8.57 -6.02 -7.47
C SER A 115 -9.84 -5.74 -6.65
N LEU A 116 -9.98 -4.57 -6.00
CA LEU A 116 -11.23 -4.18 -5.32
C LEU A 116 -12.44 -4.21 -6.27
N ASP A 117 -12.25 -3.77 -7.52
CA ASP A 117 -13.28 -3.80 -8.56
C ASP A 117 -13.80 -5.21 -8.87
N LYS A 118 -12.96 -6.24 -8.69
CA LYS A 118 -13.23 -7.63 -9.08
C LYS A 118 -13.72 -8.50 -7.92
N ILE A 119 -13.78 -7.95 -6.71
CA ILE A 119 -14.10 -8.71 -5.49
C ILE A 119 -15.54 -8.44 -5.09
N ASP A 120 -16.38 -9.48 -5.05
CA ASP A 120 -17.72 -9.37 -4.48
C ASP A 120 -17.74 -9.60 -2.95
N ASN A 121 -16.74 -10.32 -2.42
CA ASN A 121 -16.69 -10.67 -1.01
C ASN A 121 -16.14 -9.50 -0.14
N PRO A 122 -16.92 -8.95 0.80
CA PRO A 122 -16.49 -7.81 1.62
C PRO A 122 -15.27 -8.11 2.50
N SER A 123 -15.10 -9.35 2.99
CA SER A 123 -13.94 -9.76 3.78
C SER A 123 -12.64 -9.79 2.97
N HIS A 124 -12.75 -10.07 1.67
CA HIS A 124 -11.62 -10.01 0.75
C HIS A 124 -11.26 -8.57 0.39
N ARG A 125 -12.25 -7.68 0.22
CA ARG A 125 -12.01 -6.24 0.05
C ARG A 125 -11.30 -5.64 1.25
N GLU A 126 -11.73 -6.00 2.47
CA GLU A 126 -11.08 -5.53 3.69
C GLU A 126 -9.60 -5.95 3.78
N GLN A 127 -9.26 -7.15 3.30
CA GLN A 127 -7.86 -7.60 3.25
C GLN A 127 -7.02 -6.78 2.26
N VAL A 128 -7.59 -6.40 1.12
CA VAL A 128 -6.91 -5.54 0.14
C VAL A 128 -6.69 -4.14 0.73
N VAL A 129 -7.72 -3.58 1.38
CA VAL A 129 -7.60 -2.30 2.08
C VAL A 129 -6.51 -2.39 3.17
N LYS A 130 -6.46 -3.47 3.96
CA LYS A 130 -5.38 -3.71 4.94
C LYS A 130 -3.99 -3.82 4.31
N ALA A 131 -3.88 -4.41 3.13
CA ALA A 131 -2.63 -4.48 2.40
C ALA A 131 -2.18 -3.09 1.95
N LEU A 132 -3.08 -2.30 1.35
CA LEU A 132 -2.83 -0.91 0.93
C LEU A 132 -2.36 -0.05 2.11
N ILE A 133 -3.04 -0.16 3.26
CA ILE A 133 -2.66 0.50 4.50
C ILE A 133 -1.22 0.20 4.91
N SER A 134 -0.85 -1.09 4.88
CA SER A 134 0.47 -1.54 5.31
C SER A 134 1.59 -1.01 4.42
N LEU A 135 1.28 -0.76 3.15
CA LEU A 135 2.23 -0.21 2.17
C LEU A 135 2.43 1.29 2.36
N GLN A 136 1.36 2.03 2.67
CA GLN A 136 1.37 3.50 2.77
C GLN A 136 2.16 4.04 3.99
N TRP A 137 2.44 3.22 5.01
CA TRP A 137 3.29 3.65 6.13
C TRP A 137 4.77 3.82 5.75
N GLU A 138 5.24 3.13 4.72
CA GLU A 138 6.64 3.17 4.25
C GLU A 138 6.87 4.15 3.09
N LEU A 139 5.83 4.86 2.63
CA LEU A 139 5.93 5.76 1.48
C LEU A 139 6.35 7.19 1.84
N PRO A 140 7.17 7.84 1.00
CA PRO A 140 7.44 9.28 1.05
C PRO A 140 6.16 10.14 1.00
N ALA A 141 6.19 11.34 1.59
CA ALA A 141 5.01 12.19 1.75
C ALA A 141 4.39 12.68 0.42
N ASP A 142 5.21 12.85 -0.62
CA ASP A 142 4.76 13.19 -1.98
C ASP A 142 4.02 12.03 -2.64
N VAL A 143 4.46 10.79 -2.45
CA VAL A 143 3.73 9.60 -2.92
C VAL A 143 2.38 9.48 -2.21
N VAL A 144 2.36 9.66 -0.88
CA VAL A 144 1.11 9.64 -0.10
C VAL A 144 0.12 10.71 -0.60
N ARG A 145 0.62 11.87 -1.03
CA ARG A 145 -0.20 12.93 -1.63
C ARG A 145 -0.78 12.49 -2.99
N GLU A 146 0.01 11.87 -3.85
CA GLU A 146 -0.43 11.39 -5.17
C GLU A 146 -1.46 10.26 -5.05
N SER A 147 -1.21 9.29 -4.16
CA SER A 147 -2.17 8.24 -3.78
C SER A 147 -3.51 8.85 -3.33
N ALA A 148 -3.47 9.81 -2.40
CA ALA A 148 -4.67 10.49 -1.92
C ALA A 148 -5.45 11.20 -3.05
N LEU A 149 -4.75 11.83 -4.00
CA LEU A 149 -5.38 12.47 -5.16
C LEU A 149 -6.08 11.44 -6.05
N SER A 150 -5.40 10.35 -6.39
CA SER A 150 -5.96 9.24 -7.17
C SER A 150 -7.24 8.67 -6.53
N LEU A 151 -7.21 8.38 -5.23
CA LEU A 151 -8.38 7.88 -4.49
C LEU A 151 -9.55 8.87 -4.54
N ILE A 152 -9.28 10.17 -4.40
CA ILE A 152 -10.29 11.23 -4.46
C ILE A 152 -10.90 11.34 -5.86
N GLU A 153 -10.09 11.25 -6.91
CA GLU A 153 -10.55 11.26 -8.30
C GLU A 153 -11.47 10.07 -8.57
N LYS A 154 -11.08 8.86 -8.17
CA LYS A 154 -11.93 7.68 -8.27
C LYS A 154 -13.23 7.84 -7.48
N MET A 155 -13.18 8.38 -6.26
CA MET A 155 -14.41 8.68 -5.52
C MET A 155 -15.35 9.67 -6.24
N ARG A 156 -14.82 10.53 -7.12
CA ARG A 156 -15.62 11.45 -7.95
C ARG A 156 -16.31 10.74 -9.11
N GLU A 157 -15.72 9.67 -9.63
CA GLU A 157 -16.31 8.85 -10.69
C GLU A 157 -17.60 8.14 -10.25
N ASN A 158 -18.32 7.55 -11.20
CA ASN A 158 -19.62 6.92 -10.98
C ASN A 158 -19.51 5.47 -10.47
N TYR A 159 -18.62 5.23 -9.50
CA TYR A 159 -18.50 3.95 -8.81
C TYR A 159 -19.62 3.72 -7.81
N SER A 160 -19.82 2.45 -7.45
CA SER A 160 -20.77 2.04 -6.42
C SER A 160 -20.43 2.65 -5.05
N VAL A 161 -21.46 2.79 -4.20
CA VAL A 161 -21.29 3.34 -2.85
C VAL A 161 -20.34 2.48 -2.00
N ALA A 162 -20.33 1.16 -2.23
CA ALA A 162 -19.39 0.24 -1.60
C ALA A 162 -17.94 0.58 -1.93
N MET A 163 -17.62 0.83 -3.22
CA MET A 163 -16.26 1.23 -3.63
C MET A 163 -15.85 2.56 -3.01
N LYS A 164 -16.77 3.53 -2.95
CA LYS A 164 -16.50 4.83 -2.30
C LYS A 164 -16.22 4.66 -0.81
N VAL A 165 -16.89 3.73 -0.13
CA VAL A 165 -16.59 3.36 1.26
C VAL A 165 -15.17 2.78 1.38
N ASP A 166 -14.76 1.91 0.46
CA ASP A 166 -13.44 1.28 0.49
C ASP A 166 -12.32 2.31 0.24
N TYR A 167 -12.44 3.16 -0.78
CA TYR A 167 -11.52 4.29 -1.02
C TYR A 167 -11.49 5.28 0.15
N GLY A 168 -12.65 5.52 0.79
CA GLY A 168 -12.74 6.36 1.97
C GLY A 168 -11.98 5.79 3.18
N LYS A 169 -12.03 4.46 3.39
CA LYS A 169 -11.26 3.79 4.45
C LYS A 169 -9.78 3.92 4.20
N GLU A 170 -9.34 3.73 2.96
CA GLU A 170 -7.95 3.90 2.57
C GLU A 170 -7.49 5.35 2.77
N LEU A 171 -8.26 6.33 2.31
CA LEU A 171 -7.94 7.74 2.53
C LEU A 171 -7.83 8.08 4.03
N LEU A 172 -8.73 7.55 4.87
CA LEU A 172 -8.67 7.74 6.32
C LEU A 172 -7.39 7.21 6.94
N THR A 173 -6.85 6.11 6.42
CA THR A 173 -5.64 5.47 6.96
C THR A 173 -4.35 6.20 6.64
N LEU A 174 -4.35 7.08 5.62
CA LEU A 174 -3.24 8.01 5.39
C LEU A 174 -3.04 8.96 6.59
N GLY A 175 -4.08 9.16 7.41
CA GLY A 175 -3.98 9.75 8.75
C GLY A 175 -3.27 11.11 8.75
N GLY A 176 -2.32 11.29 9.68
CA GLY A 176 -1.59 12.56 9.85
C GLY A 176 -0.65 12.94 8.70
N LYS A 177 -0.44 12.07 7.70
CA LYS A 177 0.28 12.40 6.47
C LYS A 177 -0.63 13.09 5.43
N LEU A 178 -1.95 13.01 5.61
CA LEU A 178 -2.93 13.62 4.72
C LEU A 178 -3.09 15.11 5.00
N SER A 179 -2.93 15.95 3.98
CA SER A 179 -3.20 17.39 4.14
C SER A 179 -4.68 17.65 4.43
N ALA A 180 -4.95 18.72 5.19
CA ALA A 180 -6.31 19.12 5.55
C ALA A 180 -7.20 19.35 4.31
N ASP A 181 -6.64 19.88 3.22
CA ASP A 181 -7.37 20.10 1.98
C ASP A 181 -7.81 18.79 1.33
N LEU A 182 -6.93 17.80 1.24
CA LEU A 182 -7.26 16.48 0.68
C LEU A 182 -8.27 15.74 1.57
N ALA A 183 -8.10 15.79 2.90
CA ALA A 183 -9.05 15.23 3.85
C ALA A 183 -10.46 15.85 3.67
N ARG A 184 -10.54 17.17 3.47
CA ARG A 184 -11.79 17.88 3.22
C ARG A 184 -12.44 17.48 1.89
N ILE A 185 -11.66 17.41 0.81
CA ILE A 185 -12.17 17.03 -0.51
C ILE A 185 -12.68 15.58 -0.48
N GLY A 186 -11.92 14.65 0.11
CA GLY A 186 -12.33 13.26 0.25
C GLY A 186 -13.60 13.10 1.09
N ALA A 187 -13.67 13.77 2.25
CA ALA A 187 -14.87 13.80 3.08
C ALA A 187 -16.09 14.32 2.31
N SER A 188 -15.92 15.34 1.47
CA SER A 188 -17.00 15.85 0.61
C SER A 188 -17.50 14.82 -0.40
N GLN A 189 -16.62 14.00 -0.99
CA GLN A 189 -17.04 12.93 -1.91
C GLN A 189 -17.83 11.84 -1.17
N LEU A 190 -17.44 11.50 0.05
CA LEU A 190 -18.14 10.53 0.88
C LEU A 190 -19.52 11.03 1.33
N VAL A 191 -19.64 12.31 1.67
CA VAL A 191 -20.95 12.94 1.96
C VAL A 191 -21.86 12.91 0.73
N ALA A 192 -21.32 13.18 -0.46
CA ALA A 192 -22.08 13.04 -1.70
C ALA A 192 -22.54 11.58 -1.93
N ALA A 193 -21.72 10.58 -1.57
CA ALA A 193 -22.10 9.17 -1.63
C ALA A 193 -23.22 8.80 -0.63
N MET A 194 -23.26 9.44 0.55
CA MET A 194 -24.36 9.25 1.52
C MET A 194 -25.71 9.65 0.92
N GLY A 195 -25.74 10.72 0.11
CA GLY A 195 -26.96 11.16 -0.59
C GLY A 195 -27.42 10.20 -1.69
N LYS A 196 -26.61 9.20 -2.06
CA LYS A 196 -26.90 8.22 -3.12
C LYS A 196 -27.30 6.83 -2.59
N THR A 197 -27.42 6.66 -1.27
CA THR A 197 -27.78 5.38 -0.66
C THR A 197 -28.78 5.55 0.48
N THR A 198 -29.65 4.57 0.64
CA THR A 198 -30.55 4.41 1.80
C THR A 198 -30.12 3.25 2.69
N ASP A 199 -29.06 2.53 2.33
CA ASP A 199 -28.54 1.40 3.09
C ASP A 199 -27.91 1.88 4.40
N SER A 200 -28.49 1.43 5.51
CA SER A 200 -28.06 1.84 6.86
C SER A 200 -26.62 1.45 7.18
N SER A 201 -26.11 0.34 6.64
CA SER A 201 -24.73 -0.10 6.83
C SER A 201 -23.76 0.81 6.11
N TYR A 202 -24.03 1.16 4.84
CA TYR A 202 -23.18 2.11 4.11
C TYR A 202 -23.24 3.50 4.72
N LEU A 203 -24.42 3.98 5.14
CA LEU A 203 -24.54 5.27 5.83
C LEU A 203 -23.74 5.31 7.15
N HIS A 204 -23.77 4.22 7.92
CA HIS A 204 -22.98 4.11 9.15
C HIS A 204 -21.47 4.16 8.85
N GLN A 205 -21.01 3.38 7.86
CA GLN A 205 -19.60 3.35 7.47
C GLN A 205 -19.13 4.72 6.95
N LEU A 206 -19.88 5.34 6.04
CA LEU A 206 -19.56 6.66 5.49
C LEU A 206 -19.48 7.73 6.59
N ARG A 207 -20.43 7.74 7.54
CA ARG A 207 -20.40 8.67 8.68
C ARG A 207 -19.16 8.48 9.53
N LYS A 208 -18.78 7.22 9.82
CA LYS A 208 -17.57 6.91 10.59
C LYS A 208 -16.30 7.42 9.89
N ILE A 209 -16.21 7.20 8.57
CA ILE A 209 -15.05 7.62 7.77
C ILE A 209 -14.96 9.14 7.70
N VAL A 210 -16.06 9.82 7.38
CA VAL A 210 -16.14 11.29 7.33
C VAL A 210 -15.77 11.91 8.68
N GLY A 211 -16.31 11.36 9.78
CA GLY A 211 -15.97 11.80 11.13
C GLY A 211 -14.49 11.58 11.47
N GLY A 212 -13.89 10.49 10.99
CA GLY A 212 -12.46 10.22 11.12
C GLY A 212 -11.58 11.24 10.39
N LEU A 213 -11.89 11.52 9.12
CA LEU A 213 -11.18 12.51 8.31
C LEU A 213 -11.28 13.92 8.93
N GLY A 214 -12.43 14.25 9.53
CA GLY A 214 -12.65 15.51 10.22
C GLY A 214 -11.81 15.71 11.49
N LYS A 215 -11.42 14.65 12.19
CA LYS A 215 -10.57 14.73 13.40
C LYS A 215 -9.13 15.15 13.08
N GLY A 216 -8.68 14.98 11.84
CA GLY A 216 -7.36 15.43 11.37
C GLY A 216 -7.32 16.88 10.90
N LEU A 217 -8.48 17.56 10.83
CA LEU A 217 -8.55 18.97 10.44
C LEU A 217 -8.20 19.87 11.63
N PRO A 218 -7.42 20.95 11.43
CA PRO A 218 -7.24 21.95 12.48
C PRO A 218 -8.61 22.47 12.93
N PRO A 219 -8.78 22.78 14.23
CA PRO A 219 -10.04 23.33 14.73
C PRO A 219 -10.41 24.54 13.89
N ARG A 220 -11.68 24.56 13.46
CA ARG A 220 -12.25 25.65 12.66
C ARG A 220 -11.91 26.97 13.34
N MET A 221 -10.97 27.72 12.78
CA MET A 221 -10.70 29.07 13.27
C MET A 221 -12.01 29.83 13.13
N ALA A 222 -12.65 30.12 14.26
CA ALA A 222 -13.83 30.95 14.29
C ALA A 222 -13.51 32.24 13.53
N PRO A 223 -14.42 32.76 12.69
CA PRO A 223 -14.21 34.08 12.10
C PRO A 223 -13.93 35.04 13.25
N LYS A 224 -12.77 35.72 13.20
CA LYS A 224 -12.47 36.81 14.13
C LYS A 224 -13.69 37.70 14.12
N GLN A 225 -14.39 37.78 15.25
CA GLN A 225 -15.44 38.77 15.42
C GLN A 225 -14.77 40.12 15.17
N SER A 226 -15.15 40.78 14.08
CA SER A 226 -14.75 42.16 13.84
C SER A 226 -15.14 42.95 15.09
N PRO A 227 -14.24 43.76 15.67
CA PRO A 227 -14.61 44.61 16.77
C PRO A 227 -15.74 45.52 16.28
N ARG A 228 -16.86 45.54 17.00
CA ARG A 228 -17.94 46.50 16.77
C ARG A 228 -17.34 47.88 17.02
N SER A 229 -17.13 48.65 15.95
CA SER A 229 -16.97 50.10 16.01
C SER A 229 -18.30 50.75 16.33
#